data_AF-A0A935KSM7-F1
#
_entry.id   AF-A0A935KSM7-F1
#
_cell.length_a   1.000
_cell.length_b   1.000
_cell.length_c   1.000
_cell.angle_alpha   90.00
_cell.angle_beta   90.00
_cell.angle_gamma   90.00
#
_symmetry.space_group_name_H-M   'P 1'
#
loop_
_entity.id
_entity.type
_entity.pdbx_description
1 polymer ?
#
loop_
_entity_poly.entity_id
_entity_poly.type
_entity_poly.pdbx_seq_one_letter_code
_entity_poly.pdbx_strand_id
1 'polypeptide(L)'
;MEAKLCGTLWNKLKANNTIYATGHIPRMDVNDWMIGGDIVVMPSLDDGMANGLLEGMALGLCPVVSDVFSDVVQQNENGLIVPTLIQ
;
A
#
# COMPACT_ATOMS: atom_id res chain seq x y z
N MET A 1 -14.95 -4.51 -6.41
CA MET A 1 -14.63 -5.67 -5.54
C MET A 1 -14.58 -5.26 -4.06
N GLU A 2 -14.28 -4.00 -3.81
CA GLU A 2 -13.92 -3.36 -2.55
C GLU A 2 -15.13 -3.23 -1.61
N ALA A 3 -16.30 -2.86 -2.14
CA ALA A 3 -17.56 -2.86 -1.38
C ALA A 3 -18.00 -4.28 -0.94
N LYS A 4 -17.56 -5.34 -1.64
CA LYS A 4 -17.91 -6.72 -1.26
C LYS A 4 -17.12 -7.19 -0.02
N LEU A 5 -15.88 -6.70 0.14
CA LEU A 5 -15.02 -7.04 1.27
C LEU A 5 -15.33 -6.17 2.51
N CYS A 6 -15.49 -4.86 2.31
CA CYS A 6 -15.67 -3.90 3.41
C CYS A 6 -17.14 -3.56 3.71
N GLY A 7 -18.09 -4.06 2.91
CA GLY A 7 -19.53 -3.86 3.12
C GLY A 7 -19.94 -2.38 3.20
N THR A 8 -20.76 -2.05 4.20
CA THR A 8 -21.28 -0.69 4.40
C THR A 8 -20.22 0.32 4.82
N LEU A 9 -19.08 -0.14 5.38
CA LEU A 9 -17.97 0.72 5.77
C LEU A 9 -17.37 1.43 4.55
N TRP A 10 -17.22 0.73 3.42
CA TRP A 10 -16.72 1.31 2.17
C TRP A 10 -17.51 2.55 1.76
N ASN A 11 -18.84 2.46 1.76
CA ASN A 11 -19.72 3.55 1.35
C ASN A 11 -19.61 4.74 2.31
N LYS A 12 -19.49 4.49 3.62
CA LYS A 12 -19.29 5.54 4.63
C LYS A 12 -17.96 6.26 4.42
N LEU A 13 -16.87 5.51 4.21
CA LEU A 13 -15.53 6.09 4.03
C LEU A 13 -15.43 6.87 2.71
N LYS A 14 -16.07 6.40 1.63
CA LYS A 14 -16.18 7.17 0.38
C LYS A 14 -17.01 8.44 0.54
N ALA A 15 -18.17 8.37 1.18
CA ALA A 15 -19.03 9.53 1.40
C ALA A 15 -18.34 10.62 2.24
N ASN A 16 -17.43 10.21 3.13
CA ASN A 16 -16.64 11.11 3.98
C ASN A 16 -15.31 11.56 3.34
N ASN A 17 -15.06 11.27 2.06
CA ASN A 17 -13.81 11.57 1.35
C ASN A 17 -12.55 11.01 2.04
N THR A 18 -12.68 9.91 2.79
CA THR A 18 -11.57 9.24 3.49
C THR A 18 -10.86 8.23 2.58
N ILE A 19 -11.60 7.62 1.64
CA ILE A 19 -11.03 6.72 0.64
C ILE A 19 -11.21 7.34 -0.75
N TYR A 20 -10.11 7.43 -1.48
CA TYR A 20 -10.11 7.69 -2.91
C TYR A 20 -9.64 6.43 -3.65
N ALA A 21 -10.44 5.96 -4.61
CA ALA A 21 -10.10 4.80 -5.42
C ALA A 21 -9.93 5.24 -6.87
N THR A 22 -8.69 5.21 -7.35
CA THR A 22 -8.28 5.73 -8.66
C THR A 22 -8.65 4.79 -9.81
N GLY A 23 -8.78 3.49 -9.53
CA GLY A 23 -8.89 2.47 -10.56
C GLY A 23 -7.54 2.23 -11.24
N HIS A 24 -7.55 1.99 -12.55
CA HIS A 24 -6.31 1.85 -13.31
C HIS A 24 -5.72 3.22 -13.64
N ILE A 25 -4.48 3.46 -13.21
CA ILE A 25 -3.70 4.65 -13.56
C ILE A 25 -2.65 4.26 -14.63
N PRO A 26 -2.50 5.00 -15.73
CA PRO A 26 -1.40 4.79 -16.67
C PRO A 26 -0.04 4.85 -15.98
N ARG A 27 0.90 3.97 -16.35
CA ARG A 27 2.19 3.84 -15.66
C ARG A 27 2.95 5.17 -15.50
N MET A 28 2.87 6.05 -16.48
CA MET A 28 3.53 7.37 -16.48
C MET A 28 2.98 8.32 -15.41
N ASP A 29 1.73 8.17 -15.01
CA ASP A 29 1.06 9.05 -14.05
C ASP A 29 1.18 8.52 -12.60
N VAL A 30 1.60 7.27 -12.42
CA VAL A 30 1.66 6.61 -11.09
C VAL A 30 2.50 7.42 -10.10
N ASN A 31 3.64 7.95 -10.53
CA ASN A 31 4.52 8.74 -9.66
C ASN A 31 3.84 10.03 -9.18
N ASP A 32 3.07 10.69 -10.05
CA ASP A 32 2.33 11.91 -9.71
C ASP A 32 1.22 11.63 -8.68
N TRP A 33 0.66 10.42 -8.70
CA TRP A 33 -0.26 9.97 -7.65
C TRP A 33 0.45 9.63 -6.35
N MET A 34 1.59 8.94 -6.42
CA MET A 34 2.33 8.48 -5.24
C MET A 34 2.96 9.64 -4.47
N ILE A 35 3.45 10.68 -5.14
CA ILE A 35 4.10 11.84 -4.47
C ILE A 35 3.16 12.60 -3.53
N GLY A 36 1.84 12.42 -3.66
CA GLY A 36 0.85 12.99 -2.75
C GLY A 36 0.70 12.24 -1.42
N GLY A 37 1.39 11.11 -1.23
CA GLY A 37 1.29 10.29 -0.02
C GLY A 37 2.52 10.37 0.88
N ASP A 38 2.33 10.08 2.17
CA ASP A 38 3.40 9.96 3.17
C ASP A 38 3.87 8.51 3.36
N ILE A 39 2.99 7.55 3.07
CA ILE A 39 3.15 6.12 3.40
C ILE A 39 2.75 5.28 2.19
N VAL A 40 3.52 4.23 1.91
CA VAL A 40 3.14 3.16 0.97
C VAL A 40 2.79 1.90 1.76
N VAL A 41 1.59 1.36 1.55
CA VAL A 41 1.10 0.17 2.27
C VAL A 41 1.03 -1.02 1.33
N MET A 42 1.73 -2.11 1.66
CA MET A 42 1.73 -3.36 0.88
C MET A 42 1.37 -4.54 1.79
N PRO A 43 0.07 -4.84 2.00
CA PRO A 43 -0.39 -5.88 2.91
C PRO A 43 -0.48 -7.27 2.24
N SER A 44 0.39 -7.55 1.27
CA SER A 44 0.36 -8.76 0.44
C SER A 44 0.64 -10.02 1.26
N LEU A 45 -0.02 -11.14 0.96
CA LEU A 45 0.34 -12.45 1.55
C LEU A 45 1.45 -13.15 0.77
N ASP A 46 1.57 -12.83 -0.51
CA ASP A 46 2.58 -13.32 -1.44
C ASP A 46 2.83 -12.20 -2.46
N ASP A 47 4.09 -11.97 -2.79
CA ASP A 47 4.49 -10.97 -3.77
C ASP A 47 5.75 -11.46 -4.50
N GLY A 48 5.73 -11.41 -5.83
CA GLY A 48 6.81 -11.97 -6.63
C GLY A 48 8.05 -11.08 -6.63
N MET A 49 7.86 -9.76 -6.83
CA MET A 49 8.94 -8.78 -6.83
C MET A 49 8.44 -7.48 -6.22
N ALA A 50 9.21 -6.93 -5.29
CA ALA A 50 8.91 -5.71 -4.56
C ALA A 50 8.97 -4.41 -5.40
N ASN A 51 8.66 -4.43 -6.70
CA ASN A 51 8.81 -3.28 -7.59
C ASN A 51 7.95 -2.09 -7.14
N GLY A 52 6.66 -2.30 -6.87
CA GLY A 52 5.78 -1.22 -6.40
C GLY A 52 6.21 -0.64 -5.05
N LEU A 53 6.73 -1.49 -4.16
CA LEU A 53 7.30 -1.07 -2.89
C LEU A 53 8.56 -0.21 -3.10
N LEU A 54 9.50 -0.69 -3.91
CA LEU A 54 10.76 0.02 -4.23
C LEU A 54 10.50 1.36 -4.93
N GLU A 55 9.50 1.43 -5.80
CA GLU A 55 9.06 2.68 -6.43
C GLU A 55 8.58 3.69 -5.39
N GLY A 56 7.77 3.25 -4.41
CA GLY A 56 7.30 4.13 -3.33
C GLY A 56 8.42 4.60 -2.41
N MET A 57 9.31 3.68 -2.03
CA MET A 57 10.49 4.01 -1.22
C MET A 57 11.42 5.00 -1.95
N ALA A 58 11.61 4.84 -3.28
CA ALA A 58 12.40 5.76 -4.08
C ALA A 58 11.81 7.19 -4.14
N LEU A 59 10.48 7.29 -4.01
CA LEU A 59 9.77 8.57 -3.90
C LEU A 59 9.71 9.11 -2.45
N GLY A 60 10.32 8.41 -1.49
CA GLY A 60 10.42 8.84 -0.09
C GLY A 60 9.23 8.45 0.79
N LEU A 61 8.30 7.62 0.30
CA LEU A 61 7.18 7.14 1.11
C LEU A 61 7.67 6.13 2.14
N CYS A 62 7.22 6.28 3.39
CA CYS A 62 7.52 5.33 4.45
C CYS A 62 6.78 4.00 4.20
N PRO A 63 7.46 2.85 4.10
CA PRO A 63 6.81 1.58 3.82
C PRO A 63 6.19 0.96 5.08
N VAL A 64 4.93 0.55 4.97
CA VAL A 64 4.21 -0.28 5.95
C VAL A 64 3.76 -1.55 5.24
N VAL A 65 4.46 -2.65 5.52
CA VAL A 65 4.41 -3.85 4.68
C VAL A 65 4.10 -5.09 5.52
N SER A 66 3.64 -6.16 4.87
CA SER A 66 3.60 -7.48 5.48
C SER A 66 5.00 -8.12 5.56
N ASP A 67 5.10 -9.24 6.28
CA ASP A 67 6.33 -9.99 6.50
C ASP A 67 6.96 -10.59 5.23
N VAL A 68 6.21 -10.69 4.13
CA VAL A 68 6.74 -11.13 2.81
C VAL A 68 7.81 -10.17 2.25
N PHE A 69 7.86 -8.93 2.72
CA PHE A 69 8.84 -7.91 2.28
C PHE A 69 10.02 -7.72 3.24
N SER A 70 10.27 -8.69 4.15
CA SER A 70 11.35 -8.60 5.15
C SER A 70 12.76 -8.65 4.55
N ASP A 71 12.89 -8.98 3.27
CA ASP A 71 14.12 -8.92 2.48
C ASP A 71 14.46 -7.50 1.98
N VAL A 72 13.46 -6.61 1.95
CA VAL A 72 13.60 -5.20 1.53
C VAL A 72 13.48 -4.25 2.73
N VAL A 73 12.59 -4.54 3.67
CA VAL A 73 12.28 -3.69 4.82
C VAL A 73 12.86 -4.30 6.09
N GLN A 74 13.53 -3.46 6.88
CA GLN A 74 14.02 -3.74 8.23
C GLN A 74 13.17 -2.98 9.24
N GLN A 75 12.59 -3.71 10.19
CA GLN A 75 11.69 -3.18 11.20
C GLN A 75 12.29 -1.99 11.96
N ASN A 76 11.56 -0.86 11.97
CA ASN A 76 11.94 0.40 12.63
C ASN A 76 13.21 1.09 12.10
N GLU A 77 13.81 0.60 11.01
CA GLU A 77 14.96 1.24 10.38
C GLU A 77 14.53 1.99 9.12
N ASN A 78 13.98 1.27 8.14
CA ASN A 78 13.54 1.84 6.87
C ASN A 78 12.04 1.60 6.61
N GLY A 79 11.30 1.10 7.60
CA GLY A 79 9.85 0.87 7.51
C GLY A 79 9.26 0.12 8.71
N LEU A 80 7.99 -0.24 8.57
CA LEU A 80 7.26 -1.07 9.52
C LEU A 80 6.79 -2.36 8.84
N ILE A 81 7.04 -3.48 9.49
CA ILE A 81 6.53 -4.80 9.15
C ILE A 81 5.36 -5.10 10.08
N VAL A 82 4.21 -5.45 9.50
CA VAL A 82 3.01 -5.90 10.18
C VAL A 82 2.82 -7.38 9.86
N PRO A 83 3.08 -8.30 10.81
CA PRO A 83 2.98 -9.73 10.57
C PRO A 83 1.59 -10.14 10.09
N THR A 84 1.54 -10.98 9.07
CA THR A 84 0.28 -11.61 8.65
C THR A 84 -0.12 -12.70 9.64
N LEU A 85 -1.43 -12.88 9.85
CA LEU A 85 -1.97 -13.81 10.85
C LEU A 85 -1.99 -15.28 10.40
N ILE A 86 -1.36 -15.59 9.26
CA ILE A 86 -1.38 -16.91 8.64
C ILE A 86 0.08 -17.37 8.54
N GLN A 87 0.57 -18.03 9.58
CA GLN A 87 1.85 -18.75 9.57
C GLN A 87 1.63 -20.23 9.27
#